data_AF-A0A3B8VIN1-F1
#
_entry.id   AF-A0A3B8VIN1-F1
#
_cell.length_a   1.000
_cell.length_b   1.000
_cell.length_c   1.000
_cell.angle_alpha   90.00
_cell.angle_beta   90.00
_cell.angle_gamma   90.00
#
_symmetry.space_group_name_H-M   'P 1'
#
loop_
_entity.id
_entity.type
_entity.pdbx_description
1 polymer ?
#
loop_
_entity_poly.entity_id
_entity_poly.type
_entity_poly.pdbx_seq_one_letter_code
_entity_poly.pdbx_strand_id
1 'polypeptide(L)'
;MNKSINTETVFEILAEGGGISIQRERGPIGDVFIYHHNEYDPVDDIFIIKRDEYSSFEVAFNRLNDHYSWYRLHLNIVHPEFREYIADRLIDALNKYSVTDDQIELSIKKLEKALNISIKYEINDKRWDWEYFLH
;
A
#
# COMPACT_ATOMS: atom_id res chain seq x y z
N MET A 1 15.80 -29.91 13.76
CA MET A 1 15.25 -28.71 14.43
C MET A 1 14.36 -28.01 13.42
N ASN A 2 13.04 -28.05 13.59
CA ASN A 2 12.12 -27.25 12.77
C ASN A 2 12.18 -25.81 13.30
N LYS A 3 12.88 -24.92 12.59
CA LYS A 3 12.85 -23.48 12.87
C LYS A 3 11.41 -23.02 12.64
N SER A 4 10.75 -22.47 13.66
CA SER A 4 9.42 -21.88 13.51
C SER A 4 9.54 -20.71 12.53
N ILE A 5 8.89 -20.82 11.38
CA ILE A 5 8.68 -19.68 10.49
C ILE A 5 7.79 -18.72 11.28
N ASN A 6 8.31 -17.53 11.57
CA ASN A 6 7.51 -16.46 12.14
C ASN A 6 6.96 -15.65 10.98
N THR A 7 5.64 -15.64 10.84
CA THR A 7 4.92 -14.95 9.77
C THR A 7 4.18 -13.77 10.37
N GLU A 8 4.34 -12.59 9.76
CA GLU A 8 3.63 -11.37 10.17
C GLU A 8 3.09 -10.63 8.94
N THR A 9 1.89 -10.07 9.03
CA THR A 9 1.39 -9.16 7.97
C THR A 9 2.06 -7.81 8.15
N VAL A 10 2.81 -7.36 7.14
CA VAL A 10 3.54 -6.10 7.17
C VAL A 10 2.86 -4.97 6.41
N PHE A 11 1.93 -5.32 5.51
CA PHE A 11 1.09 -4.37 4.79
C PHE A 11 -0.25 -5.01 4.46
N GLU A 12 -1.34 -4.24 4.54
CA GLU A 12 -2.66 -4.68 4.11
C GLU A 12 -3.53 -3.50 3.69
N ILE A 13 -4.18 -3.67 2.54
CA ILE A 13 -5.27 -2.81 2.07
C ILE A 13 -6.54 -3.63 1.85
N LEU A 14 -7.68 -3.00 2.14
CA LEU A 14 -9.00 -3.61 2.02
C LEU A 14 -9.91 -2.77 1.11
N ALA A 15 -10.77 -3.47 0.37
CA ALA A 15 -11.86 -2.95 -0.44
C ALA A 15 -13.11 -3.82 -0.24
N GLU A 16 -14.28 -3.37 -0.69
CA GLU A 16 -15.54 -4.11 -0.48
C GLU A 16 -15.54 -5.50 -1.15
N GLY A 17 -14.91 -5.61 -2.32
CA GLY A 17 -14.79 -6.87 -3.08
C GLY A 17 -13.54 -7.69 -2.78
N GLY A 18 -12.64 -7.26 -1.88
CA GLY A 18 -11.37 -7.95 -1.70
C GLY A 18 -10.29 -7.20 -0.95
N GLY A 19 -9.06 -7.66 -1.08
CA GLY A 19 -7.92 -7.09 -0.39
C GLY A 19 -6.60 -7.55 -0.96
N ILE A 20 -5.55 -6.82 -0.57
CA ILE A 20 -4.18 -7.17 -0.88
C ILE A 20 -3.40 -7.09 0.43
N SER A 21 -2.65 -8.15 0.75
CA SER A 21 -1.77 -8.19 1.91
C SER A 21 -0.38 -8.65 1.53
N ILE A 22 0.62 -8.15 2.25
CA ILE A 22 2.01 -8.59 2.15
C ILE A 22 2.39 -9.14 3.52
N GLN A 23 2.74 -10.42 3.57
CA GLN A 23 3.25 -11.08 4.76
C GLN A 23 4.76 -11.24 4.67
N ARG A 24 5.46 -11.02 5.78
CA ARG A 24 6.88 -11.35 5.93
C ARG A 24 7.00 -12.68 6.65
N GLU A 25 7.70 -13.62 6.03
CA GLU A 25 8.15 -14.86 6.65
C GLU A 25 9.63 -14.78 6.97
N ARG A 26 9.97 -14.83 8.26
CA ARG A 26 11.37 -14.76 8.69
C ARG A 26 12.05 -16.11 8.58
N GLY A 27 12.99 -16.21 7.65
CA GLY A 27 13.73 -17.43 7.35
C GLY A 27 15.16 -17.42 7.89
N PRO A 28 15.83 -18.60 7.95
CA PRO A 28 17.24 -18.71 8.33
C PRO A 28 18.22 -18.05 7.36
N ILE A 29 17.82 -17.83 6.10
CA ILE A 29 18.68 -17.31 5.01
C ILE A 29 18.26 -15.88 4.61
N GLY A 30 17.24 -15.32 5.29
CA GLY A 30 16.65 -14.04 4.98
C GLY A 30 15.13 -14.09 5.08
N ASP A 31 14.51 -12.94 4.91
CA ASP A 31 13.06 -12.80 4.91
C ASP A 31 12.50 -13.05 3.51
N VAL A 32 11.32 -13.67 3.44
CA VAL A 32 10.53 -13.83 2.22
C VAL A 32 9.23 -13.04 2.39
N PHE A 33 8.79 -12.39 1.32
CA PHE A 33 7.56 -11.59 1.31
C PHE A 33 6.50 -12.26 0.45
N ILE A 34 5.38 -12.64 1.06
CA ILE A 34 4.27 -13.29 0.38
C ILE A 34 3.21 -12.23 0.07
N TYR A 35 2.97 -12.00 -1.21
CA TYR A 35 1.90 -11.16 -1.70
C TYR A 35 0.64 -12.00 -1.88
N HIS A 36 -0.43 -11.64 -1.18
CA HIS A 36 -1.76 -12.21 -1.35
C HIS A 36 -2.68 -11.16 -1.96
N HIS A 37 -3.44 -11.55 -2.98
CA HIS A 37 -4.45 -10.71 -3.60
C HIS A 37 -5.70 -11.53 -3.84
N ASN A 38 -6.80 -11.06 -3.26
CA ASN A 38 -8.13 -11.58 -3.49
C ASN A 38 -9.04 -10.45 -3.95
N GLU A 39 -9.80 -10.68 -5.01
CA GLU A 39 -10.75 -9.72 -5.55
C GLU A 39 -11.94 -10.45 -6.15
N TYR A 40 -13.13 -9.97 -5.84
CA TYR A 40 -14.39 -10.50 -6.31
C TYR A 40 -15.34 -9.36 -6.65
N ASP A 41 -15.78 -9.33 -7.90
CA ASP A 41 -16.85 -8.45 -8.37
C ASP A 41 -17.81 -9.26 -9.26
N PRO A 42 -19.06 -9.52 -8.83
CA PRO A 42 -20.03 -10.26 -9.63
C PRO A 42 -20.62 -9.44 -10.78
N VAL A 43 -20.51 -8.10 -10.75
CA VAL A 43 -21.03 -7.22 -11.81
C VAL A 43 -20.09 -7.25 -13.02
N ASP A 44 -18.79 -7.19 -12.75
CA ASP A 44 -17.75 -7.20 -13.78
C ASP A 44 -17.14 -8.61 -14.03
N ASP A 45 -17.70 -9.66 -13.40
CA ASP A 45 -17.24 -11.06 -13.45
C ASP A 45 -15.75 -11.22 -13.09
N ILE A 46 -15.30 -10.45 -12.10
CA ILE A 46 -13.93 -10.48 -11.58
C ILE A 46 -13.84 -11.53 -10.47
N PHE A 47 -12.88 -12.45 -10.60
CA PHE A 47 -12.48 -13.38 -9.55
C PHE A 47 -10.97 -13.59 -9.59
N ILE A 48 -10.26 -12.98 -8.64
CA ILE A 48 -8.81 -13.07 -8.51
C ILE A 48 -8.48 -13.73 -7.18
N ILE A 49 -7.66 -14.78 -7.23
CA ILE A 49 -6.98 -15.36 -6.07
C ILE A 49 -5.53 -15.58 -6.49
N LYS A 50 -4.62 -14.80 -5.90
CA LYS A 50 -3.21 -14.81 -6.26
C LYS A 50 -2.33 -14.83 -5.02
N ARG A 51 -1.29 -15.67 -5.07
CA ARG A 51 -0.26 -15.79 -4.04
C ARG A 51 1.10 -15.88 -4.73
N ASP A 52 1.93 -14.85 -4.57
CA ASP A 52 3.29 -14.79 -5.10
C ASP A 52 4.32 -14.63 -3.97
N GLU A 53 5.54 -15.10 -4.20
CA GLU A 53 6.67 -14.93 -3.27
C GLU A 53 7.71 -13.98 -3.86
N TYR A 54 8.19 -13.06 -3.02
CA TYR A 54 9.14 -12.02 -3.38
C TYR A 54 10.31 -11.99 -2.39
N SER A 55 11.48 -11.60 -2.88
CA SER A 55 12.71 -11.49 -2.08
C SER A 55 12.78 -10.20 -1.25
N SER A 56 11.85 -9.26 -1.44
CA SER A 56 11.83 -7.97 -0.73
C SER A 56 10.41 -7.39 -0.68
N PHE A 57 10.18 -6.53 0.30
CA PHE A 57 8.92 -5.82 0.46
C PHE A 57 8.63 -4.91 -0.73
N GLU A 58 9.62 -4.17 -1.20
CA GLU A 58 9.52 -3.17 -2.26
C GLU A 58 9.06 -3.80 -3.57
N VAL A 59 9.60 -4.98 -3.91
CA VAL A 59 9.18 -5.70 -5.12
C VAL A 59 7.74 -6.18 -5.00
N ALA A 60 7.33 -6.69 -3.83
CA ALA A 60 5.95 -7.10 -3.58
C ALA A 60 4.99 -5.88 -3.63
N PHE A 61 5.36 -4.78 -3.00
CA PHE A 61 4.56 -3.56 -2.94
C PHE A 61 4.41 -2.88 -4.29
N ASN A 62 5.46 -2.87 -5.13
CA ASN A 62 5.38 -2.25 -6.45
C ASN A 62 4.36 -2.93 -7.37
N ARG A 63 4.07 -4.23 -7.17
CA ARG A 63 2.96 -4.90 -7.86
C ARG A 63 1.62 -4.23 -7.60
N LEU A 64 1.36 -3.85 -6.35
CA LEU A 64 0.16 -3.09 -6.00
C LEU A 64 0.25 -1.67 -6.56
N ASN A 65 1.35 -0.98 -6.30
CA ASN A 65 1.51 0.45 -6.57
C ASN A 65 1.30 0.82 -8.05
N ASP A 66 1.72 -0.07 -8.96
CA ASP A 66 1.66 0.20 -10.39
C ASP A 66 0.29 -0.13 -11.01
N HIS A 67 -0.54 -0.93 -10.33
CA HIS A 67 -1.79 -1.45 -10.88
C HIS A 67 -3.04 -0.85 -10.23
N TYR A 68 -2.96 -0.40 -8.98
CA TYR A 68 -4.13 0.04 -8.22
C TYR A 68 -3.96 1.46 -7.70
N SER A 69 -5.06 2.24 -7.73
CA SER A 69 -5.16 3.50 -7.00
C SER A 69 -5.34 3.25 -5.49
N TRP A 70 -4.39 2.53 -4.89
CA TRP A 70 -4.45 2.02 -3.52
C TRP A 70 -4.61 3.13 -2.48
N TYR A 71 -4.17 4.34 -2.79
CA TYR A 71 -4.36 5.55 -1.98
C TYR A 71 -5.84 5.95 -1.82
N ARG A 72 -6.76 5.33 -2.57
CA ARG A 72 -8.21 5.48 -2.40
C ARG A 72 -8.83 4.36 -1.56
N LEU A 73 -8.05 3.33 -1.21
CA LEU A 73 -8.50 2.16 -0.48
C LEU A 73 -8.21 2.28 1.01
N HIS A 74 -8.75 1.36 1.80
CA HIS A 74 -8.53 1.36 3.24
C HIS A 74 -7.20 0.69 3.58
N LEU A 75 -6.18 1.48 3.94
CA LEU A 75 -4.96 0.96 4.57
C LEU A 75 -5.29 0.45 5.98
N ASN A 76 -5.26 -0.87 6.14
CA ASN A 76 -5.55 -1.52 7.43
C ASN A 76 -4.27 -1.73 8.24
N ILE A 77 -3.20 -2.23 7.60
CA ILE A 77 -1.93 -2.51 8.25
C ILE A 77 -0.80 -1.85 7.47
N VAL A 78 0.06 -1.13 8.19
CA VAL A 78 1.37 -0.70 7.70
C VAL A 78 2.38 -0.86 8.82
N HIS A 79 3.28 -1.83 8.66
CA HIS A 79 4.35 -2.07 9.63
C HIS A 79 5.29 -0.85 9.67
N PRO A 80 5.72 -0.39 10.88
CA PRO A 80 6.48 0.85 11.03
C PRO A 80 7.72 0.98 10.14
N GLU A 81 8.43 -0.13 9.91
CA GLU A 81 9.66 -0.14 9.11
C GLU A 81 9.44 0.23 7.64
N PHE A 82 8.21 0.09 7.12
CA PHE A 82 7.89 0.35 5.70
C PHE A 82 7.11 1.65 5.49
N ARG A 83 6.78 2.39 6.56
CA ARG A 83 5.91 3.58 6.47
C ARG A 83 6.49 4.67 5.58
N GLU A 84 7.77 4.98 5.74
CA GLU A 84 8.45 6.01 4.96
C GLU A 84 8.48 5.63 3.47
N TYR A 85 8.86 4.40 3.16
CA TYR A 85 8.80 3.89 1.78
C TYR A 85 7.40 4.00 1.16
N ILE A 86 6.35 3.66 1.91
CA ILE A 86 4.97 3.74 1.42
C ILE A 86 4.52 5.21 1.30
N ALA A 87 4.99 6.10 2.17
CA ALA A 87 4.73 7.54 2.08
C ALA A 87 5.36 8.15 0.83
N ASP A 88 6.60 7.78 0.50
CA ASP A 88 7.24 8.17 -0.76
C ASP A 88 6.41 7.72 -1.96
N ARG A 89 5.98 6.44 -1.96
CA ARG A 89 5.15 5.88 -3.04
C ARG A 89 3.78 6.52 -3.13
N LEU A 90 3.19 6.93 -2.00
CA LEU A 90 1.96 7.69 -1.96
C LEU A 90 2.13 9.01 -2.71
N ILE A 91 3.12 9.82 -2.31
CA ILE A 91 3.35 11.13 -2.93
C ILE A 91 3.70 11.00 -4.42
N ASP A 92 4.55 10.04 -4.78
CA ASP A 92 4.83 9.71 -6.18
C ASP A 92 3.54 9.46 -6.96
N ALA A 93 2.62 8.66 -6.42
CA ALA A 93 1.35 8.33 -7.06
C ALA A 93 0.43 9.55 -7.17
N LEU A 94 0.25 10.33 -6.09
CA LEU A 94 -0.59 11.53 -6.10
C LEU A 94 -0.11 12.54 -7.13
N ASN A 95 1.20 12.79 -7.17
CA ASN A 95 1.82 13.70 -8.12
C ASN A 95 1.78 13.16 -9.55
N LYS A 96 2.11 11.89 -9.77
CA LYS A 96 2.09 11.26 -11.10
C LYS A 96 0.71 11.33 -11.74
N TYR A 97 -0.34 11.04 -10.96
CA TYR A 97 -1.72 11.02 -11.46
C TYR A 97 -2.45 12.37 -11.31
N SER A 98 -1.75 13.42 -10.86
CA SER A 98 -2.33 14.76 -10.66
C SER A 98 -3.61 14.72 -9.83
N VAL A 99 -3.59 13.95 -8.75
CA VAL A 99 -4.74 13.77 -7.86
C VAL A 99 -5.09 15.12 -7.23
N THR A 100 -6.35 15.51 -7.29
CA THR A 100 -6.85 16.74 -6.67
C THR A 100 -7.29 16.46 -5.23
N ASP A 101 -7.42 17.50 -4.42
CA ASP A 101 -7.75 17.36 -3.00
C ASP A 101 -9.15 16.78 -2.77
N ASP A 102 -10.14 17.16 -3.58
CA ASP A 102 -11.49 16.59 -3.55
C ASP A 102 -11.52 15.07 -3.82
N GLN A 103 -10.57 14.55 -4.61
CA GLN A 103 -10.48 13.13 -4.93
C GLN A 103 -9.92 12.28 -3.78
N ILE A 104 -9.23 12.88 -2.81
CA ILE A 104 -8.58 12.17 -1.71
C ILE A 104 -9.00 12.68 -0.32
N GLU A 105 -9.85 13.71 -0.24
CA GLU A 105 -10.27 14.37 1.00
C GLU A 105 -10.76 13.36 2.06
N LEU A 106 -11.55 12.36 1.64
CA LEU A 106 -12.11 11.35 2.54
C LEU A 106 -11.08 10.32 3.02
N SER A 107 -9.96 10.18 2.31
CA SER A 107 -8.92 9.20 2.58
C SER A 107 -7.68 9.81 3.23
N ILE A 108 -7.43 11.12 3.06
CA ILE A 108 -6.17 11.77 3.48
C ILE A 108 -5.88 11.59 4.96
N LYS A 109 -6.86 11.83 5.84
CA LYS A 109 -6.69 11.66 7.30
C LYS A 109 -6.42 10.21 7.69
N LYS A 110 -6.96 9.25 6.94
CA LYS A 110 -6.72 7.83 7.17
C LYS A 110 -5.30 7.45 6.74
N LEU A 111 -4.84 7.96 5.60
CA LEU A 111 -3.48 7.78 5.10
C LEU A 111 -2.45 8.38 6.06
N GLU A 112 -2.63 9.65 6.46
CA GLU A 112 -1.81 10.34 7.45
C GLU A 112 -1.68 9.54 8.75
N LYS A 113 -2.81 9.04 9.26
CA LYS A 113 -2.83 8.22 10.48
C LYS A 113 -2.12 6.88 10.29
N ALA A 114 -2.36 6.18 9.18
CA ALA A 114 -1.78 4.86 8.93
C ALA A 114 -0.26 4.92 8.73
N LEU A 115 0.21 5.96 8.03
CA LEU A 115 1.62 6.18 7.71
C LEU A 115 2.36 7.00 8.77
N ASN A 116 1.63 7.59 9.72
CA ASN A 116 2.18 8.50 10.73
C ASN A 116 2.94 9.69 10.12
N ILE A 117 2.26 10.38 9.18
CA ILE A 117 2.77 11.55 8.45
C ILE A 117 1.69 12.62 8.39
N SER A 118 2.07 13.84 8.03
CA SER A 118 1.17 14.90 7.55
C SER A 118 1.33 15.07 6.04
N ILE A 119 0.24 15.14 5.29
CA ILE A 119 0.24 15.34 3.84
C ILE A 119 -0.21 16.77 3.54
N LYS A 120 0.51 17.46 2.68
CA LYS A 120 0.16 18.82 2.22
C LYS A 120 0.27 18.90 0.70
N TYR A 121 -0.33 19.94 0.14
CA TYR A 121 -0.18 20.26 -1.27
C TYR A 121 -0.04 21.75 -1.49
N GLU A 122 0.59 22.11 -2.59
CA GLU A 122 0.57 23.43 -3.18
C GLU A 122 -0.01 23.35 -4.60
N ILE A 123 -0.59 24.45 -5.09
CA ILE A 123 -1.12 24.51 -6.46
C ILE A 123 -0.13 25.30 -7.31
N ASN A 124 0.58 24.61 -8.19
CA ASN A 124 1.54 25.18 -9.14
C ASN A 124 1.05 24.95 -10.57
N ASP A 125 0.88 26.00 -11.36
CA ASP A 125 0.44 25.91 -12.76
C ASP A 125 -0.81 25.03 -13.00
N LYS A 126 -1.78 25.09 -12.07
CA LYS A 126 -3.02 24.27 -12.05
C LYS A 126 -2.79 22.77 -11.80
N ARG A 127 -1.64 22.40 -11.25
CA ARG A 127 -1.32 21.07 -10.76
C ARG A 127 -1.20 21.10 -9.24
N TRP A 128 -1.62 20.02 -8.60
CA TRP A 128 -1.44 19.79 -7.18
C TRP A 128 -0.09 19.08 -7.02
N ASP A 129 0.84 19.76 -6.36
CA ASP A 129 2.13 19.19 -5.98
C ASP A 129 2.04 18.82 -4.50
N TRP A 130 1.98 17.52 -4.26
CA TRP A 130 1.84 16.91 -2.95
C TRP A 130 3.20 16.63 -2.32
N GLU A 131 3.27 16.77 -1.00
CA GLU A 131 4.43 16.47 -0.16
C GLU A 131 3.98 15.89 1.18
N TYR A 132 4.89 15.22 1.89
CA TYR A 132 4.65 14.72 3.24
C TYR A 132 5.71 15.17 4.23
N PHE A 133 5.32 15.18 5.51
CA PHE A 133 6.18 15.49 6.65
C PHE A 133 6.03 14.39 7.69
N LEU A 134 7.16 13.87 8.18
CA LEU A 134 7.18 12.90 9.27
C LEU A 134 6.73 13.55 10.59
N HIS A 135 6.06 12.78 11.45
CA HIS A 135 5.75 13.18 12.83
C HIS A 135 6.89 12.86 13.80
#